data_AF-A0A1V1NUQ3-F1
#
_entry.id   AF-A0A1V1NUQ3-F1
#
_cell.length_a   1.000
_cell.length_b   1.000
_cell.length_c   1.000
_cell.angle_alpha   90.00
_cell.angle_beta   90.00
_cell.angle_gamma   90.00
#
_symmetry.space_group_name_H-M   'P 1'
#
loop_
_entity.id
_entity.type
_entity.pdbx_description
1 polymer ?
#
loop_
_entity_poly.entity_id
_entity_poly.type
_entity_poly.pdbx_seq_one_letter_code
_entity_poly.pdbx_strand_id
1 'polypeptide(L)'
;MIVPANQKGKKKQVNIPVDAVIKPKNSVPEDYPILFEAKSAGDFTNTNKRRKEEAVKMMQLMSTYGENIKFVLFLCGYFDSGYLGYEAAEGIDWVWEHRIDELKEFGL
;
A
#
# COMPACT_ATOMS: atom_id res chain seq x y z
N MET A 1 -6.97 -10.51 -0.25
CA MET A 1 -7.61 -10.28 -1.58
C MET A 1 -6.55 -10.21 -2.67
N ILE A 2 -6.93 -10.43 -3.93
CA ILE A 2 -6.02 -10.36 -5.09
C ILE A 2 -6.43 -9.21 -6.00
N VAL A 3 -5.51 -8.31 -6.30
CA VAL A 3 -5.68 -7.18 -7.21
C VAL A 3 -4.79 -7.39 -8.44
N PRO A 4 -5.35 -7.47 -9.66
CA PRO A 4 -4.55 -7.65 -10.86
C PRO A 4 -3.81 -6.37 -11.26
N ALA A 5 -2.52 -6.43 -11.55
CA ALA A 5 -1.76 -5.26 -11.99
C ALA A 5 -0.79 -5.62 -13.13
N ASN A 6 -0.48 -4.66 -13.98
CA ASN A 6 0.46 -4.78 -15.06
C ASN A 6 1.89 -4.63 -14.55
N GLN A 7 2.77 -5.52 -14.98
CA GLN A 7 4.20 -5.36 -14.76
C GLN A 7 4.74 -4.24 -15.66
N LYS A 8 5.38 -3.23 -15.08
CA LYS A 8 5.95 -2.09 -15.82
C LYS A 8 6.82 -2.56 -16.99
N GLY A 9 6.52 -2.08 -18.20
CA GLY A 9 7.24 -2.40 -19.44
C GLY A 9 6.96 -3.79 -20.03
N LYS A 10 6.02 -4.57 -19.48
CA LYS A 10 5.63 -5.89 -20.01
C LYS A 10 4.11 -5.98 -20.15
N LYS A 11 3.61 -6.60 -21.22
CA LYS A 11 2.18 -6.97 -21.37
C LYS A 11 1.79 -8.16 -20.49
N LYS A 12 2.34 -8.25 -19.27
CA LYS A 12 2.08 -9.35 -18.34
C LYS A 12 1.37 -8.79 -17.11
N GLN A 13 0.19 -9.31 -16.85
CA GLN A 13 -0.54 -9.07 -15.62
C GLN A 13 0.00 -9.98 -14.49
N VAL A 14 0.09 -9.44 -13.29
CA VAL A 14 0.50 -10.10 -12.07
C VAL A 14 -0.59 -9.94 -11.01
N ASN A 15 -0.66 -10.89 -10.10
CA ASN A 15 -1.62 -10.88 -8.99
C ASN A 15 -0.95 -10.26 -7.77
N ILE A 16 -1.43 -9.10 -7.33
CA ILE A 16 -0.95 -8.42 -6.12
C ILE A 16 -1.84 -8.83 -4.95
N PRO A 17 -1.31 -9.58 -3.97
CA PRO A 17 -2.02 -9.82 -2.73
C PRO A 17 -2.05 -8.53 -1.89
N VAL A 18 -3.22 -8.25 -1.32
CA VAL A 18 -3.49 -7.17 -0.35
C VAL A 18 -4.37 -7.71 0.77
N ASP A 19 -4.25 -7.19 1.98
CA ASP A 19 -4.98 -7.69 3.15
C ASP A 19 -6.40 -7.16 3.19
N ALA A 20 -6.58 -5.87 2.92
CA ALA A 20 -7.88 -5.23 2.86
C ALA A 20 -8.02 -4.28 1.66
N VAL A 21 -9.28 -4.08 1.25
CA VAL A 21 -9.70 -3.21 0.15
C VAL A 21 -10.91 -2.48 0.71
N ILE A 22 -10.80 -1.18 0.90
CA ILE A 22 -11.83 -0.38 1.56
C ILE A 22 -12.19 0.77 0.63
N LYS A 23 -13.47 0.86 0.25
CA LYS A 23 -13.99 2.02 -0.49
C LYS A 23 -14.70 2.95 0.50
N PRO A 24 -14.27 4.22 0.65
CA PRO A 24 -14.95 5.18 1.50
C PRO A 24 -16.44 5.31 1.16
N LYS A 25 -17.27 5.54 2.18
CA LYS A 25 -18.74 5.60 2.01
C LYS A 25 -19.20 6.74 1.08
N ASN A 26 -18.45 7.83 1.06
CA ASN A 26 -18.77 9.02 0.27
C ASN A 26 -18.05 9.06 -1.09
N SER A 27 -17.42 7.96 -1.50
CA SER A 27 -16.76 7.85 -2.81
C SER A 27 -17.75 7.82 -3.96
N VAL A 28 -17.36 8.37 -5.11
CA VAL A 28 -18.10 8.19 -6.36
C VAL A 28 -17.74 6.83 -7.00
N PRO A 29 -18.58 6.29 -7.91
CA PRO A 29 -18.32 5.00 -8.56
C PRO A 29 -16.93 4.88 -9.21
N GLU A 30 -16.42 5.97 -9.76
CA GLU A 30 -15.15 6.08 -10.48
C GLU A 30 -13.92 6.10 -9.57
N ASP A 31 -14.10 6.39 -8.27
CA ASP A 31 -13.00 6.36 -7.31
C ASP A 31 -12.50 4.93 -7.09
N TYR A 32 -11.18 4.78 -7.08
CA TYR A 32 -10.57 3.54 -6.66
C TYR A 32 -10.70 3.34 -5.14
N PRO A 33 -10.85 2.08 -4.69
CA PRO A 33 -10.75 1.78 -3.26
C PRO A 33 -9.31 1.96 -2.78
N ILE A 34 -9.16 2.05 -1.46
CA ILE A 34 -7.87 2.08 -0.77
C ILE A 34 -7.46 0.65 -0.48
N LEU A 35 -6.25 0.30 -0.89
CA LEU A 35 -5.66 -1.02 -0.71
C LEU A 35 -4.76 -0.99 0.53
N PHE A 36 -4.94 -1.92 1.45
CA PHE A 36 -4.16 -2.01 2.69
C PHE A 36 -3.33 -3.29 2.73
N GLU A 37 -2.09 -3.15 3.19
CA GLU A 37 -1.21 -4.25 3.57
C GLU A 37 -0.80 -4.09 5.04
N ALA A 38 -1.07 -5.10 5.86
CA ALA A 38 -0.67 -5.13 7.25
C ALA A 38 0.76 -5.64 7.40
N LYS A 39 1.56 -4.93 8.20
CA LYS A 39 2.94 -5.30 8.53
C LYS A 39 3.14 -5.41 10.02
N SER A 40 3.86 -6.45 10.43
CA SER A 40 4.25 -6.62 11.83
C SER A 40 5.70 -6.21 12.05
N ALA A 41 6.05 -5.80 13.28
CA ALA A 41 7.45 -5.57 13.65
C ALA A 41 8.34 -6.81 13.48
N GLY A 42 7.77 -8.01 13.45
CA GLY A 42 8.49 -9.26 13.17
C GLY A 42 8.98 -9.40 11.72
N ASP A 43 8.41 -8.61 10.79
CA ASP A 43 8.82 -8.59 9.38
C ASP A 43 10.18 -7.89 9.16
N PHE A 44 10.76 -7.32 10.23
CA PHE A 44 12.01 -6.54 10.21
C PHE A 44 13.29 -7.35 9.93
N THR A 45 13.23 -8.69 9.90
CA THR A 45 14.43 -9.52 9.65
C THR A 45 15.01 -9.37 8.24
N ASN A 46 14.28 -8.77 7.27
CA ASN A 46 14.78 -8.43 5.94
C ASN A 46 14.09 -7.18 5.32
N THR A 47 14.19 -6.05 6.02
CA THR A 47 13.61 -4.75 5.62
C THR A 47 13.95 -4.36 4.18
N ASN A 48 15.19 -4.57 3.75
CA ASN A 48 15.67 -4.22 2.41
C ASN A 48 14.94 -4.94 1.28
N LYS A 49 14.56 -6.19 1.49
CA LYS A 49 13.78 -6.96 0.52
C LYS A 49 12.32 -6.54 0.56
N ARG A 50 11.75 -6.36 1.76
CA ARG A 50 10.34 -6.00 1.97
C ARG A 50 9.98 -4.65 1.34
N ARG A 51 10.75 -3.61 1.63
CA ARG A 51 10.56 -2.27 1.03
C ARG A 51 10.55 -2.28 -0.51
N LYS A 52 11.37 -3.13 -1.12
CA LYS A 52 11.41 -3.29 -2.59
C LYS A 52 10.18 -4.02 -3.10
N GLU A 53 9.66 -4.99 -2.36
CA GLU A 53 8.41 -5.67 -2.71
C GLU A 53 7.23 -4.69 -2.65
N GLU A 54 7.15 -3.85 -1.63
CA GLU A 54 6.14 -2.79 -1.48
C GLU A 54 6.21 -1.75 -2.61
N ALA A 55 7.39 -1.21 -2.87
CA ALA A 55 7.61 -0.28 -3.99
C ALA A 55 7.22 -0.88 -5.35
N VAL A 56 7.57 -2.15 -5.59
CA VAL A 56 7.20 -2.84 -6.83
C VAL A 56 5.68 -2.99 -6.94
N LYS A 57 4.98 -3.34 -5.85
CA LYS A 57 3.52 -3.37 -5.84
C LYS A 57 2.95 -2.00 -6.19
N MET A 58 3.41 -0.93 -5.54
CA MET A 58 2.91 0.42 -5.78
C MET A 58 3.11 0.85 -7.23
N MET A 59 4.32 0.66 -7.78
CA MET A 59 4.60 0.95 -9.19
C MET A 59 3.70 0.19 -10.17
N GLN A 60 3.41 -1.08 -9.89
CA GLN A 60 2.53 -1.91 -10.73
C GLN A 60 1.08 -1.43 -10.66
N LEU A 61 0.61 -1.09 -9.46
CA LEU A 61 -0.73 -0.53 -9.24
C LEU A 61 -0.88 0.81 -9.99
N MET A 62 0.05 1.74 -9.79
CA MET A 62 0.05 3.03 -10.49
C MET A 62 0.09 2.86 -12.02
N SER A 63 0.93 1.94 -12.52
CA SER A 63 1.01 1.65 -13.97
C SER A 63 -0.28 1.07 -14.56
N THR A 64 -1.17 0.54 -13.73
CA THR A 64 -2.41 -0.13 -14.17
C THR A 64 -3.63 0.77 -14.02
N TYR A 65 -3.71 1.41 -12.87
CA TYR A 65 -4.90 2.14 -12.42
C TYR A 65 -4.71 3.66 -12.47
N GLY A 66 -3.49 4.13 -12.72
CA GLY A 66 -3.12 5.55 -12.68
C GLY A 66 -2.68 6.00 -11.29
N GLU A 67 -2.28 7.26 -11.19
CA GLU A 67 -1.70 7.85 -9.97
C GLU A 67 -2.68 7.99 -8.81
N ASN A 68 -3.99 7.88 -9.07
CA ASN A 68 -5.05 8.05 -8.06
C ASN A 68 -5.29 6.79 -7.20
N ILE A 69 -4.67 5.65 -7.52
CA ILE A 69 -4.78 4.44 -6.70
C ILE A 69 -4.03 4.65 -5.38
N LYS A 70 -4.62 4.23 -4.27
CA LYS A 70 -3.99 4.30 -2.94
C LYS A 70 -3.61 2.91 -2.46
N PHE A 71 -2.33 2.73 -2.11
CA PHE A 71 -1.80 1.56 -1.42
C PHE A 71 -1.15 2.04 -0.12
N VAL A 72 -1.67 1.54 1.01
CA VAL A 72 -1.37 2.06 2.35
C VAL A 72 -0.88 0.92 3.23
N LEU A 73 0.16 1.16 4.02
CA LEU A 73 0.64 0.21 5.02
C LEU A 73 -0.11 0.39 6.34
N PHE A 74 -0.57 -0.71 6.92
CA PHE A 74 -1.04 -0.75 8.30
C PHE A 74 0.07 -1.33 9.18
N LEU A 75 0.72 -0.48 9.96
CA LEU A 75 1.93 -0.80 10.71
C LEU A 75 1.60 -1.22 12.15
N CYS A 76 1.89 -2.48 12.47
CA CYS A 76 1.73 -3.07 13.79
C CYS A 76 3.11 -3.24 14.45
N GLY A 77 3.38 -2.48 15.52
CA GLY A 77 4.67 -2.44 16.21
C GLY A 77 5.55 -1.23 15.83
N TYR A 78 6.86 -1.44 15.69
CA TYR A 78 7.86 -0.38 15.48
C TYR A 78 8.58 -0.55 14.13
N PHE A 79 8.75 0.57 13.42
CA PHE A 79 9.53 0.66 12.18
C PHE A 79 10.48 1.86 12.28
N ASP A 80 11.70 1.71 11.77
CA ASP A 80 12.68 2.79 11.79
C ASP A 80 12.39 3.87 10.73
N SER A 81 12.95 5.06 10.94
CA SER A 81 12.74 6.20 10.05
C SER A 81 13.30 6.00 8.64
N GLY A 82 14.31 5.14 8.45
CA GLY A 82 14.85 4.79 7.14
C GLY A 82 13.90 3.92 6.33
N TYR A 83 13.18 3.00 6.99
CA TYR A 83 12.08 2.26 6.36
C TYR A 83 10.97 3.22 5.93
N LEU A 84 10.45 4.04 6.85
CA LEU A 84 9.37 4.98 6.55
C LEU A 84 9.75 6.01 5.48
N GLY A 85 11.00 6.50 5.50
CA GLY A 85 11.51 7.42 4.49
C GLY A 85 11.60 6.79 3.10
N TYR A 86 11.85 5.48 3.01
CA TYR A 86 11.82 4.76 1.74
C TYR A 86 10.39 4.62 1.22
N GLU A 87 9.45 4.20 2.07
CA GLU A 87 8.04 4.06 1.69
C GLU A 87 7.44 5.40 1.22
N ALA A 88 7.72 6.49 1.94
CA ALA A 88 7.29 7.83 1.55
C ALA A 88 7.86 8.26 0.18
N ALA A 89 9.12 7.92 -0.11
CA ALA A 89 9.74 8.24 -1.40
C ALA A 89 9.12 7.47 -2.58
N GLU A 90 8.50 6.32 -2.32
CA GLU A 90 7.78 5.51 -3.30
C GLU A 90 6.28 5.88 -3.36
N GLY A 91 5.85 6.90 -2.61
CA GLY A 91 4.48 7.39 -2.57
C GLY A 91 3.52 6.49 -1.78
N ILE A 92 4.04 5.76 -0.80
CA ILE A 92 3.27 4.85 0.05
C ILE A 92 3.03 5.51 1.40
N ASP A 93 1.75 5.73 1.72
CA ASP A 93 1.32 6.22 3.03
C ASP A 93 1.16 5.06 4.03
N TRP A 94 1.03 5.38 5.32
CA TRP A 94 0.79 4.39 6.36
C TRP A 94 -0.11 4.89 7.49
N VAL A 95 -0.66 3.94 8.24
CA VAL A 95 -1.36 4.15 9.50
C VAL A 95 -0.79 3.21 10.54
N TRP A 96 -0.58 3.70 11.76
CA TRP A 96 -0.11 2.87 12.87
C TRP A 96 -1.28 2.23 13.61
N GLU A 97 -1.08 1.02 14.11
CA GLU A 97 -2.10 0.31 14.89
C GLU A 97 -2.58 1.12 16.11
N HIS A 98 -1.68 1.89 16.73
CA HIS A 98 -1.97 2.71 17.90
C HIS A 98 -2.46 4.13 17.54
N ARG A 99 -2.58 4.45 16.25
CA ARG A 99 -3.13 5.72 15.73
C ARG A 99 -4.20 5.46 14.66
N ILE A 100 -5.06 4.49 14.92
CA ILE A 100 -6.11 4.06 13.98
C ILE A 100 -7.04 5.20 13.54
N ASP A 101 -7.20 6.24 14.36
CA ASP A 101 -7.98 7.44 14.03
C ASP A 101 -7.44 8.18 12.80
N GLU A 102 -6.18 7.99 12.40
CA GLU A 102 -5.60 8.56 11.17
C GLU A 102 -6.24 7.97 9.90
N LEU A 103 -7.00 6.87 9.99
CA LEU A 103 -7.84 6.39 8.87
C LEU A 103 -8.84 7.45 8.39
N LYS A 104 -9.22 8.41 9.25
CA LYS A 104 -10.09 9.54 8.87
C LYS A 104 -9.46 10.43 7.78
N GLU A 105 -8.14 10.54 7.74
CA GLU A 105 -7.41 11.29 6.69
C GLU A 105 -7.57 10.61 5.31
N PHE A 106 -7.91 9.32 5.32
CA PHE A 106 -8.25 8.56 4.11
C PHE A 106 -9.75 8.56 3.80
N GLY A 107 -10.57 9.24 4.61
CA GLY A 107 -12.04 9.31 4.47
C GLY A 107 -12.77 8.07 4.99
N LEU A 108 -12.14 7.28 5.85
CA LEU A 108 -12.70 6.05 6.43
C LEU A 108 -13.35 6.27 7.80
#